data_AF-A0A918KSW2-F1
#
_entry.id   AF-A0A918KSW2-F1
#
_cell.length_a   1.000
_cell.length_b   1.000
_cell.length_c   1.000
_cell.angle_alpha   90.00
_cell.angle_beta   90.00
_cell.angle_gamma   90.00
#
_symmetry.space_group_name_H-M   'P 1'
#
loop_
_entity.id
_entity.type
_entity.pdbx_description
1 polymer ?
#
loop_
_entity_poly.entity_id
_entity_poly.type
_entity_poly.pdbx_seq_one_letter_code
_entity_poly.pdbx_strand_id
1 'polypeptide(L)'
;MEIAKQTPLNAVLTTARRTRRAYIGAHVLAFEFAQKRAQMRLSQLKTLGEYLVVKGETVEADAIDALDAAKEKIGDFLPKSDGPITVDVKPTRIVKKTKPAKRADMATDITPKTKTKKTSATKPKAAQVKTLSKDKYAAYVDGASKYDADLNALHIQKIVDHLGVALSSRDGKFVACTDPTERETVAKAWLLKKLGVEADMAALEAKVAAVCETMKVDRMKSRVTFYYLLAKNEGALGTL
;
A
#
# COMPACT_ATOMS: atom_id res chain seq x y z
N MET A 1 36.79 -42.62 43.69
CA MET A 1 37.13 -41.89 42.45
C MET A 1 36.32 -42.50 41.33
N GLU A 2 35.16 -41.93 41.02
CA GLU A 2 34.29 -42.43 39.95
C GLU A 2 34.14 -41.31 38.91
N ILE A 3 34.98 -41.40 37.87
CA ILE A 3 35.05 -40.43 36.79
C ILE A 3 33.83 -40.67 35.89
N ALA A 4 32.90 -39.73 35.93
CA ALA A 4 31.69 -39.71 35.12
C ALA A 4 32.03 -39.82 33.63
N LYS A 5 31.72 -40.98 33.02
CA LYS A 5 31.69 -41.18 31.57
C LYS A 5 30.53 -40.39 30.99
N GLN A 6 30.71 -39.08 30.80
CA GLN A 6 29.81 -38.29 29.99
C GLN A 6 29.93 -38.74 28.53
N THR A 7 28.83 -39.30 28.04
CA THR A 7 28.69 -40.03 26.78
C THR A 7 28.99 -39.13 25.57
N PRO A 8 29.86 -39.55 24.63
CA PRO A 8 30.25 -38.75 23.45
C PRO A 8 29.07 -38.39 22.53
N LEU A 9 27.97 -39.13 22.63
CA LEU A 9 26.75 -38.90 21.85
C LEU A 9 26.10 -37.54 22.12
N ASN A 10 26.11 -37.07 23.38
CA ASN A 10 25.44 -35.81 23.76
C ASN A 10 26.21 -34.58 23.25
N ALA A 11 27.54 -34.67 23.15
CA ALA A 11 28.38 -33.62 22.56
C ALA A 11 28.17 -33.51 21.04
N VAL A 12 28.00 -34.64 20.34
CA VAL A 12 27.70 -34.66 18.90
C VAL A 12 26.29 -34.13 18.62
N LEU A 13 25.30 -34.47 19.47
CA LEU A 13 23.93 -33.98 19.30
C LEU A 13 23.81 -32.46 19.56
N THR A 14 24.54 -31.92 20.53
CA THR A 14 24.53 -30.47 20.81
C THR A 14 25.21 -29.67 19.71
N THR A 15 26.34 -30.16 19.17
CA THR A 15 27.02 -29.54 18.02
C THR A 15 26.16 -29.61 16.75
N ALA A 16 25.54 -30.75 16.44
CA ALA A 16 24.62 -30.88 15.31
C ALA A 16 23.36 -29.98 15.42
N ARG A 17 22.83 -29.78 16.62
CA ARG A 17 21.71 -28.85 16.87
C ARG A 17 22.14 -27.39 16.70
N ARG A 18 23.36 -27.04 17.12
CA ARG A 18 23.91 -25.68 17.00
C ARG A 18 24.17 -25.30 15.54
N THR A 19 24.74 -26.20 14.74
CA THR A 19 24.98 -25.96 13.31
C THR A 19 23.69 -25.88 12.51
N ARG A 20 22.68 -26.72 12.81
CA ARG A 20 21.35 -26.60 12.19
C ARG A 20 20.66 -25.28 12.51
N ARG A 21 20.73 -24.81 13.77
CA ARG A 21 20.18 -23.51 14.15
C ARG A 21 20.89 -22.35 13.45
N ALA A 22 22.22 -22.41 13.33
CA ALA A 22 22.99 -21.42 12.58
C ALA A 22 22.62 -21.41 11.08
N TYR A 23 22.43 -22.58 10.48
CA TYR A 23 22.02 -22.71 9.07
C TYR A 23 20.60 -22.18 8.82
N ILE A 24 19.66 -22.48 9.71
CA ILE A 24 18.30 -21.94 9.64
C ILE A 24 18.32 -20.42 9.84
N GLY A 25 19.11 -19.92 10.80
CA GLY A 25 19.28 -18.48 11.02
C GLY A 25 19.89 -17.75 9.82
N ALA A 26 20.89 -18.34 9.16
CA ALA A 26 21.50 -17.77 7.96
C ALA A 26 20.51 -17.69 6.78
N HIS A 27 19.65 -18.70 6.61
CA HIS A 27 18.60 -18.67 5.59
C HIS A 27 17.49 -17.66 5.89
N VAL A 28 17.11 -17.50 7.16
CA VAL A 28 16.14 -16.47 7.57
C VAL A 28 16.71 -15.08 7.32
N LEU A 29 17.98 -14.84 7.66
CA LEU A 29 18.69 -13.58 7.36
C LEU A 29 18.80 -13.30 5.86
N ALA A 30 19.12 -14.32 5.06
CA ALA A 30 19.18 -14.19 3.60
C ALA A 30 17.79 -13.87 3.01
N PHE A 31 16.73 -14.48 3.54
CA PHE A 31 15.35 -14.21 3.14
C PHE A 31 14.90 -12.79 3.51
N GLU A 32 15.20 -12.34 4.74
CA GLU A 32 14.93 -10.96 5.17
C GLU A 32 15.69 -9.92 4.33
N PHE A 33 16.95 -10.19 3.99
CA PHE A 33 17.72 -9.30 3.12
C PHE A 33 17.17 -9.26 1.69
N ALA A 34 16.74 -10.40 1.16
CA ALA A 34 16.07 -10.47 -0.14
C ALA A 34 14.74 -9.70 -0.14
N GLN A 35 13.95 -9.80 0.93
CA GLN A 35 12.72 -9.04 1.10
C GLN A 35 12.97 -7.53 1.19
N LYS A 36 13.96 -7.08 1.99
CA LYS A 36 14.34 -5.66 2.06
C LYS A 36 14.80 -5.13 0.71
N ARG A 37 15.57 -5.90 -0.06
CA ARG A 37 16.00 -5.51 -1.41
C ARG A 37 14.83 -5.44 -2.41
N ALA A 38 13.86 -6.35 -2.31
CA ALA A 38 12.66 -6.31 -3.12
C ALA A 38 11.78 -5.10 -2.80
N GLN A 39 11.62 -4.77 -1.51
CA GLN A 39 10.90 -3.57 -1.08
C GLN A 39 11.57 -2.28 -1.57
N MET A 40 12.91 -2.19 -1.51
CA MET A 40 13.66 -1.07 -2.08
C MET A 40 13.47 -0.92 -3.59
N ARG A 41 13.34 -2.04 -4.33
CA ARG A 41 13.03 -1.98 -5.77
C ARG A 41 11.60 -1.55 -6.03
N LEU A 42 10.65 -1.99 -5.21
CA LEU A 42 9.24 -1.58 -5.33
C LEU A 42 9.06 -0.09 -5.00
N SER A 43 9.76 0.44 -4.00
CA SER A 43 9.73 1.87 -3.69
C SER A 43 10.32 2.71 -4.83
N GLN A 44 11.46 2.29 -5.41
CA GLN A 44 12.04 2.93 -6.59
C GLN A 44 11.08 2.94 -7.80
N LEU A 45 10.35 1.85 -8.01
CA LEU A 45 9.36 1.79 -9.09
C LEU A 45 8.15 2.67 -8.83
N LYS A 46 7.71 2.79 -7.57
CA LYS A 46 6.61 3.68 -7.19
C LYS A 46 6.98 5.15 -7.42
N THR A 47 8.18 5.55 -7.00
CA THR A 47 8.68 6.92 -7.24
C THR A 47 8.86 7.22 -8.73
N LEU A 48 9.29 6.24 -9.52
CA LEU A 48 9.37 6.38 -10.98
C LEU A 48 7.98 6.49 -11.62
N GLY A 49 7.00 5.74 -11.12
CA GLY A 49 5.62 5.84 -11.56
C GLY A 49 5.03 7.22 -11.28
N GLU A 50 5.20 7.73 -10.07
CA GLU A 50 4.79 9.09 -9.69
C GLU A 50 5.48 10.14 -10.57
N TYR A 51 6.79 10.02 -10.82
CA TYR A 51 7.52 10.92 -11.73
C TYR A 51 6.99 10.88 -13.18
N LEU A 52 6.66 9.70 -13.71
CA LEU A 52 6.12 9.57 -15.05
C LEU A 52 4.69 10.10 -15.17
N VAL A 53 3.88 9.96 -14.12
CA VAL A 53 2.53 10.54 -14.07
C VAL A 53 2.61 12.06 -14.08
N VAL A 54 3.44 12.66 -13.24
CA VAL A 54 3.67 14.11 -13.21
C VAL A 54 4.19 14.60 -14.57
N LYS A 55 5.11 13.86 -15.18
CA LYS A 55 5.61 14.21 -16.52
C LYS A 55 4.55 14.07 -17.61
N GLY A 56 3.62 13.12 -17.48
CA GLY A 56 2.46 12.99 -18.36
C GLY A 56 1.53 14.19 -18.24
N GLU A 57 1.24 14.60 -17.00
CA GLU A 57 0.40 15.78 -16.70
C GLU A 57 1.00 17.06 -17.29
N THR A 58 2.32 17.26 -17.20
CA THR A 58 2.97 18.42 -17.84
C THR A 58 2.88 18.39 -19.36
N VAL A 59 2.94 17.20 -19.98
CA VAL A 59 2.83 17.07 -21.44
C VAL A 59 1.40 17.30 -21.92
N GLU A 60 0.39 16.91 -21.13
CA GLU A 60 -1.01 17.21 -21.42
C GLU A 60 -1.32 18.70 -21.28
N ALA A 61 -0.79 19.35 -20.23
CA ALA A 61 -0.89 20.81 -20.07
C ALA A 61 -0.22 21.57 -21.23
N ASP A 62 1.02 21.22 -21.57
CA ASP A 62 1.75 21.83 -22.70
C ASP A 62 1.02 21.59 -24.04
N ALA A 63 0.35 20.45 -24.21
CA ALA A 63 -0.43 20.16 -25.42
C ALA A 63 -1.72 20.97 -25.51
N ILE A 64 -2.38 21.24 -24.38
CA ILE A 64 -3.55 22.13 -24.31
C ILE A 64 -3.13 23.57 -24.58
N ASP A 65 -2.03 24.03 -23.98
CA ASP A 65 -1.49 25.38 -24.22
C ASP A 65 -1.05 25.56 -25.69
N ALA A 66 -0.45 24.52 -26.29
CA ALA A 66 -0.11 24.53 -27.71
C ALA A 66 -1.36 24.53 -28.61
N LEU A 67 -2.44 23.88 -28.20
CA LEU A 67 -3.72 23.87 -28.91
C LEU A 67 -4.41 25.24 -28.83
N ASP A 68 -4.40 25.88 -27.67
CA ASP A 68 -5.02 27.19 -27.47
C ASP A 68 -4.19 28.30 -28.15
N ALA A 69 -2.86 28.24 -28.08
CA ALA A 69 -1.99 29.12 -28.86
C ALA A 69 -2.14 28.92 -30.38
N ALA A 70 -2.51 27.72 -30.84
CA ALA A 70 -2.84 27.47 -32.24
C ALA A 70 -4.22 28.02 -32.61
N LYS A 71 -5.23 27.90 -31.73
CA LYS A 71 -6.56 28.50 -31.94
C LYS A 71 -6.50 30.02 -32.04
N GLU A 72 -5.71 30.69 -31.19
CA GLU A 72 -5.56 32.15 -31.24
C GLU A 72 -4.93 32.60 -32.57
N LYS A 73 -3.89 31.90 -33.04
CA LYS A 73 -3.26 32.18 -34.35
C LYS A 73 -4.17 31.93 -35.55
N ILE A 74 -5.14 31.02 -35.42
CA ILE A 74 -6.13 30.71 -36.46
C ILE A 74 -7.29 31.73 -36.42
N GLY A 75 -7.64 32.26 -35.24
CA GLY A 75 -8.68 33.27 -35.05
C GLY A 75 -8.37 34.61 -35.73
N ASP A 76 -7.10 34.99 -35.81
CA ASP A 76 -6.66 36.23 -36.48
C ASP A 76 -6.66 36.14 -38.01
N PHE A 77 -6.79 34.93 -38.58
CA PHE A 77 -6.70 34.71 -40.03
C PHE A 77 -8.01 34.23 -40.69
N LEU A 78 -9.12 34.08 -39.93
CA LEU A 78 -10.40 33.63 -40.47
C LEU A 78 -11.38 34.79 -40.70
N PRO A 79 -11.88 35.02 -41.94
CA PRO A 79 -13.02 35.90 -42.17
C PRO A 79 -14.28 35.28 -41.53
N LYS A 80 -14.97 36.06 -40.70
CA LYS A 80 -16.27 35.69 -40.11
C LYS A 80 -17.25 35.36 -41.24
N SER A 81 -17.49 34.08 -41.45
CA SER A 81 -18.54 33.58 -42.36
C SER A 81 -19.43 32.62 -41.59
N ASP A 82 -20.73 32.92 -41.62
CA ASP A 82 -21.78 32.19 -40.95
C ASP A 82 -22.10 30.90 -41.72
N GLY A 83 -21.49 29.78 -41.32
CA GLY A 83 -21.81 28.45 -41.83
C GLY A 83 -21.01 27.34 -41.15
N PRO A 84 -21.58 26.12 -40.96
CA PRO A 84 -20.91 25.06 -40.21
C PRO A 84 -19.76 24.43 -41.02
N ILE A 85 -18.53 24.64 -40.56
CA ILE A 85 -17.33 24.01 -41.13
C ILE A 85 -17.15 22.63 -40.47
N THR A 86 -17.31 21.56 -41.26
CA THR A 86 -16.97 20.20 -40.82
C THR A 86 -15.49 19.93 -41.07
N VAL A 87 -14.70 19.78 -40.00
CA VAL A 87 -13.27 19.45 -40.08
C VAL A 87 -13.08 17.97 -39.78
N ASP A 88 -12.80 17.18 -40.81
CA ASP A 88 -12.56 15.74 -40.71
C ASP A 88 -11.07 15.50 -40.35
N VAL A 89 -10.77 15.37 -39.05
CA VAL A 89 -9.39 15.15 -38.56
C VAL A 89 -9.14 13.66 -38.39
N LYS A 90 -8.52 13.03 -39.40
CA LYS A 90 -7.97 11.68 -39.30
C LYS A 90 -6.57 11.74 -38.67
N PRO A 91 -6.31 11.15 -37.49
CA PRO A 91 -5.02 11.26 -36.84
C PRO A 91 -3.96 10.41 -37.55
N THR A 92 -3.02 11.05 -38.24
CA THR A 92 -1.81 10.41 -38.79
C THR A 92 -0.72 10.38 -37.72
N ARG A 93 -0.50 9.19 -37.15
CA ARG A 93 0.59 8.90 -36.21
C ARG A 93 1.96 9.10 -36.88
N ILE A 94 2.68 10.16 -36.53
CA ILE A 94 4.07 10.36 -36.93
C ILE A 94 4.96 9.46 -36.05
N VAL A 95 5.39 8.32 -36.59
CA VAL A 95 6.45 7.49 -36.02
C VAL A 95 7.80 8.07 -36.46
N LYS A 96 8.47 8.85 -35.59
CA LYS A 96 9.91 9.12 -35.76
C LYS A 96 10.67 7.81 -35.51
N LYS A 97 11.13 7.18 -36.60
CA LYS A 97 12.11 6.09 -36.58
C LYS A 97 13.44 6.64 -36.06
N THR A 98 13.90 6.15 -34.92
CA THR A 98 15.33 6.22 -34.53
C THR A 98 15.94 4.83 -34.57
N LYS A 99 17.03 4.75 -35.33
CA LYS A 99 17.85 3.59 -35.74
C LYS A 99 18.48 2.86 -34.54
N PRO A 100 18.58 1.51 -34.52
CA PRO A 100 19.18 0.77 -33.41
C PRO A 100 20.71 0.84 -33.47
N ALA A 101 21.33 1.24 -32.36
CA ALA A 101 22.78 1.16 -32.18
C ALA A 101 23.14 -0.13 -31.42
N LYS A 102 24.11 -0.86 -32.01
CA LYS A 102 24.74 -2.11 -31.58
C LYS A 102 25.05 -2.18 -30.07
N ARG A 103 24.77 -3.33 -29.47
CA ARG A 103 25.62 -3.89 -28.41
C ARG A 103 26.21 -5.19 -28.93
N ALA A 104 27.53 -5.20 -29.05
CA ALA A 104 28.33 -6.36 -29.38
C ALA A 104 28.45 -7.30 -28.16
N ASP A 105 28.68 -8.55 -28.50
CA ASP A 105 28.72 -9.77 -27.71
C ASP A 105 29.90 -9.88 -26.73
N MET A 106 29.77 -10.80 -25.77
CA MET A 106 30.76 -11.71 -25.14
C MET A 106 30.36 -11.96 -23.67
N ALA A 107 30.33 -13.17 -23.11
CA ALA A 107 30.57 -14.51 -23.62
C ALA A 107 29.88 -15.51 -22.67
N THR A 108 29.54 -16.66 -23.23
CA THR A 108 29.06 -17.90 -22.61
C THR A 108 30.17 -18.66 -21.87
N ASP A 109 29.79 -19.47 -20.87
CA ASP A 109 30.11 -20.92 -20.78
C ASP A 109 29.46 -21.52 -19.51
N ILE A 110 28.36 -22.29 -19.60
CA ILE A 110 28.17 -23.72 -19.94
C ILE A 110 28.18 -24.68 -18.70
N THR A 111 26.95 -25.01 -18.25
CA THR A 111 26.35 -26.33 -17.88
C THR A 111 26.90 -27.20 -16.73
N PRO A 112 26.07 -28.03 -16.03
CA PRO A 112 25.63 -29.32 -16.61
C PRO A 112 24.15 -29.75 -16.38
N LYS A 113 23.74 -30.61 -17.32
CA LYS A 113 22.54 -31.46 -17.47
C LYS A 113 21.94 -32.06 -16.17
N THR A 114 20.60 -32.17 -16.11
CA THR A 114 19.91 -33.48 -16.23
C THR A 114 18.43 -33.32 -16.62
N LYS A 115 17.95 -34.28 -17.43
CA LYS A 115 16.66 -34.36 -18.11
C LYS A 115 15.55 -34.96 -17.23
N THR A 116 14.40 -34.29 -17.21
CA THR A 116 12.98 -34.79 -17.27
C THR A 116 12.56 -36.10 -16.59
N LYS A 117 11.47 -36.07 -15.79
CA LYS A 117 10.09 -36.42 -16.26
C LYS A 117 8.95 -36.05 -15.28
N LYS A 118 8.03 -35.20 -15.79
CA LYS A 118 6.56 -35.04 -15.60
C LYS A 118 5.89 -35.21 -14.22
N THR A 119 5.19 -34.15 -13.80
CA THR A 119 3.70 -34.05 -13.75
C THR A 119 3.31 -32.56 -13.85
N SER A 120 2.72 -32.15 -14.98
CA SER A 120 1.29 -31.81 -15.18
C SER A 120 0.97 -30.31 -15.01
N ALA A 121 0.94 -29.66 -16.17
CA ALA A 121 0.26 -28.43 -16.59
C ALA A 121 -0.52 -27.58 -15.56
N THR A 122 -0.20 -26.27 -15.53
CA THR A 122 -1.20 -25.21 -15.82
C THR A 122 -0.50 -23.99 -16.46
N LYS A 123 -1.07 -23.51 -17.58
CA LYS A 123 -0.63 -22.33 -18.37
C LYS A 123 -0.83 -21.01 -17.57
N PRO A 124 -0.11 -19.94 -17.93
CA PRO A 124 0.09 -18.75 -17.11
C PRO A 124 -1.11 -17.81 -17.22
N LYS A 125 -1.54 -17.24 -16.09
CA LYS A 125 -2.51 -16.15 -16.07
C LYS A 125 -1.82 -14.84 -15.69
N ALA A 126 -2.08 -13.85 -16.53
CA ALA A 126 -1.57 -12.52 -16.54
C ALA A 126 -1.76 -11.75 -15.21
N ALA A 127 -0.94 -10.71 -15.10
CA ALA A 127 -1.06 -9.55 -14.21
C ALA A 127 -2.44 -9.39 -13.55
N GLN A 128 -2.48 -9.61 -12.24
CA GLN A 128 -3.60 -9.21 -11.41
C GLN A 128 -3.33 -7.79 -10.94
N VAL A 129 -4.03 -6.83 -11.56
CA VAL A 129 -4.51 -5.66 -10.82
C VAL A 129 -5.29 -6.23 -9.64
N LYS A 130 -4.81 -6.05 -8.40
CA LYS A 130 -5.52 -6.49 -7.20
C LYS A 130 -6.78 -5.64 -7.09
N THR A 131 -7.88 -6.11 -7.66
CA THR A 131 -9.21 -5.74 -7.25
C THR A 131 -9.30 -6.10 -5.77
N LEU A 132 -9.14 -5.08 -4.94
CA LEU A 132 -9.37 -5.08 -3.50
C LEU A 132 -10.59 -5.96 -3.22
N SER A 133 -10.42 -6.99 -2.39
CA SER A 133 -11.50 -7.85 -1.93
C SER A 133 -12.53 -6.99 -1.19
N LYS A 134 -13.49 -6.44 -1.93
CA LYS A 134 -14.44 -5.41 -1.51
C LYS A 134 -15.31 -5.90 -0.35
N ASP A 135 -15.52 -7.21 -0.29
CA ASP A 135 -16.45 -7.87 0.63
C ASP A 135 -16.06 -7.72 2.11
N LYS A 136 -14.76 -7.76 2.45
CA LYS A 136 -14.30 -7.64 3.85
C LYS A 136 -14.55 -6.25 4.43
N TYR A 137 -14.49 -5.21 3.59
CA TYR A 137 -14.49 -3.82 4.03
C TYR A 137 -15.87 -3.15 3.90
N ALA A 138 -16.76 -3.70 3.08
CA ALA A 138 -18.08 -3.13 2.79
C ALA A 138 -18.88 -2.78 4.07
N ALA A 139 -18.97 -3.72 5.02
CA ALA A 139 -19.69 -3.49 6.28
C ALA A 139 -19.13 -2.31 7.11
N TYR A 140 -17.83 -2.04 7.02
CA TYR A 140 -17.20 -0.92 7.73
C TYR A 140 -17.37 0.40 6.98
N VAL A 141 -17.37 0.36 5.65
CA VAL A 141 -17.66 1.52 4.79
C VAL A 141 -19.09 2.01 5.04
N ASP A 142 -20.06 1.10 5.10
CA ASP A 142 -21.46 1.45 5.37
C ASP A 142 -21.67 2.02 6.79
N GLY A 143 -20.90 1.55 7.76
CA GLY A 143 -20.93 2.10 9.12
C GLY A 143 -20.34 3.50 9.18
N ALA A 144 -19.25 3.75 8.44
CA ALA A 144 -18.56 5.04 8.46
C ALA A 144 -19.22 6.10 7.56
N SER A 145 -19.89 5.69 6.48
CA SER A 145 -20.63 6.60 5.58
C SER A 145 -21.78 7.35 6.28
N LYS A 146 -22.31 6.80 7.38
CA LYS A 146 -23.30 7.47 8.23
C LYS A 146 -22.79 8.74 8.90
N TYR A 147 -21.48 8.80 9.13
CA TYR A 147 -20.83 9.93 9.80
C TYR A 147 -20.12 10.85 8.82
N ASP A 148 -19.73 10.33 7.65
CA ASP A 148 -19.02 11.08 6.65
C ASP A 148 -19.39 10.63 5.24
N ALA A 149 -20.02 11.51 4.47
CA ALA A 149 -20.41 11.24 3.09
C ALA A 149 -19.20 11.24 2.14
N ASP A 150 -18.14 12.00 2.46
CA ASP A 150 -16.93 12.14 1.64
C ASP A 150 -15.87 11.08 1.95
N LEU A 151 -16.31 9.95 2.50
CA LEU A 151 -15.45 8.88 2.95
C LEU A 151 -14.72 8.19 1.80
N ASN A 152 -13.39 8.24 1.85
CA ASN A 152 -12.56 7.42 0.96
C ASN A 152 -12.36 6.01 1.54
N ALA A 153 -12.87 5.01 0.81
CA ALA A 153 -12.80 3.60 1.18
C ALA A 153 -11.37 3.07 1.42
N LEU A 154 -10.35 3.71 0.83
CA LEU A 154 -8.95 3.33 1.06
C LEU A 154 -8.51 3.58 2.50
N HIS A 155 -8.96 4.65 3.16
CA HIS A 155 -8.62 4.90 4.56
C HIS A 155 -9.20 3.81 5.48
N ILE A 156 -10.44 3.40 5.23
CA ILE A 156 -11.07 2.31 5.97
C ILE A 156 -10.33 1.00 5.78
N GLN A 157 -9.86 0.70 4.57
CA GLN A 157 -9.06 -0.51 4.31
C GLN A 157 -7.77 -0.52 5.14
N LYS A 158 -7.01 0.59 5.14
CA LYS A 158 -5.76 0.69 5.93
C LYS A 158 -6.02 0.54 7.43
N ILE A 159 -7.10 1.15 7.94
CA ILE A 159 -7.50 1.01 9.34
C ILE A 159 -7.85 -0.46 9.66
N VAL A 160 -8.68 -1.11 8.84
CA VAL A 160 -9.04 -2.52 9.05
C VAL A 160 -7.83 -3.44 9.01
N ASP A 161 -6.89 -3.18 8.09
CA ASP A 161 -5.65 -3.95 7.97
C ASP A 161 -4.71 -3.72 9.17
N HIS A 162 -4.66 -2.49 9.70
CA HIS A 162 -3.98 -2.19 10.95
C HIS A 162 -4.58 -2.98 12.12
N LEU A 163 -5.90 -2.95 12.28
CA LEU A 163 -6.54 -3.59 13.43
C LEU A 163 -6.43 -5.12 13.37
N GLY A 164 -6.47 -5.72 12.17
CA GLY A 164 -6.16 -7.13 11.96
C GLY A 164 -6.86 -8.07 12.94
N VAL A 165 -6.08 -8.74 13.80
CA VAL A 165 -6.56 -9.71 14.80
C VAL A 165 -7.49 -9.08 15.84
N ALA A 166 -7.36 -7.78 16.11
CA ALA A 166 -8.23 -7.09 17.07
C ALA A 166 -9.71 -7.13 16.65
N LEU A 167 -10.01 -7.22 15.35
CA LEU A 167 -11.39 -7.31 14.86
C LEU A 167 -11.96 -8.74 14.88
N SER A 168 -11.14 -9.75 15.18
CA SER A 168 -11.61 -11.14 15.23
C SER A 168 -12.44 -11.41 16.48
N SER A 169 -12.15 -10.75 17.60
CA SER A 169 -12.95 -10.87 18.83
C SER A 169 -14.15 -9.93 18.80
N ARG A 170 -15.22 -10.28 19.52
CA ARG A 170 -16.41 -9.41 19.63
C ARG A 170 -16.05 -8.08 20.29
N ASP A 171 -15.30 -8.13 21.39
CA ASP A 171 -15.01 -6.95 22.19
C ASP A 171 -13.99 -6.02 21.50
N GLY A 172 -13.15 -6.56 20.60
CA GLY A 172 -12.21 -5.74 19.85
C GLY A 172 -12.80 -5.01 18.64
N LYS A 173 -14.05 -5.32 18.26
CA LYS A 173 -14.79 -4.60 17.20
C LYS A 173 -15.37 -3.27 17.66
N PHE A 174 -15.55 -3.09 18.98
CA PHE A 174 -16.25 -1.94 19.54
C PHE A 174 -15.40 -1.19 20.55
N VAL A 175 -15.67 0.10 20.73
CA VAL A 175 -14.98 0.95 21.71
C VAL A 175 -15.94 1.30 22.84
N ALA A 176 -15.53 0.97 24.07
CA ALA A 176 -16.29 1.26 25.29
C ALA A 176 -15.94 2.66 25.81
N CYS A 177 -16.66 3.69 25.32
CA CYS A 177 -16.44 5.09 25.74
C CYS A 177 -16.70 5.38 27.22
N THR A 178 -17.41 4.50 27.92
CA THR A 178 -17.69 4.62 29.37
C THR A 178 -16.51 4.17 30.22
N ASP A 179 -15.62 3.35 29.68
CA ASP A 179 -14.46 2.84 30.40
C ASP A 179 -13.26 3.79 30.19
N PRO A 180 -12.74 4.42 31.26
CA PRO A 180 -11.58 5.29 31.14
C PRO A 180 -10.33 4.56 30.62
N THR A 181 -10.15 3.29 30.97
CA THR A 181 -8.97 2.52 30.57
C THR A 181 -8.93 2.23 29.07
N GLU A 182 -10.10 2.02 28.47
CA GLU A 182 -10.24 1.85 27.02
C GLU A 182 -9.92 3.16 26.29
N ARG A 183 -10.40 4.31 26.79
CA ARG A 183 -10.11 5.62 26.19
C ARG A 183 -8.62 5.94 26.23
N GLU A 184 -7.97 5.69 27.36
CA GLU A 184 -6.53 5.80 27.51
C GLU A 184 -5.76 4.92 26.53
N THR A 185 -6.20 3.68 26.36
CA THR A 185 -5.55 2.73 25.47
C THR A 185 -5.67 3.17 24.02
N VAL A 186 -6.85 3.67 23.60
CA VAL A 186 -7.04 4.24 22.26
C VAL A 186 -6.17 5.49 22.08
N ALA A 187 -6.13 6.40 23.05
CA ALA A 187 -5.27 7.58 23.01
C ALA A 187 -3.78 7.21 22.83
N LYS A 188 -3.27 6.29 23.66
CA LYS A 188 -1.87 5.85 23.62
C LYS A 188 -1.54 5.03 22.37
N ALA A 189 -2.38 4.08 22.00
CA ALA A 189 -2.09 3.14 20.92
C ALA A 189 -2.38 3.71 19.53
N TRP A 190 -3.40 4.56 19.41
CA TRP A 190 -3.81 5.13 18.14
C TRP A 190 -3.25 6.54 17.93
N LEU A 191 -3.66 7.51 18.75
CA LEU A 191 -3.26 8.91 18.56
C LEU A 191 -1.74 9.09 18.71
N LEU A 192 -1.17 8.58 19.80
CA LEU A 192 0.25 8.76 20.09
C LEU A 192 1.13 7.85 19.22
N LYS A 193 0.91 6.53 19.23
CA LYS A 193 1.80 5.59 18.52
C LYS A 193 1.60 5.53 17.01
N LYS A 194 0.39 5.74 16.49
CA LYS A 194 0.10 5.54 15.06
C LYS A 194 0.01 6.83 14.29
N LEU A 195 -0.72 7.80 14.82
CA LEU A 195 -0.84 9.11 14.20
C LEU A 195 0.30 10.06 14.58
N GLY A 196 1.05 9.76 15.65
CA GLY A 196 2.18 10.59 16.08
C GLY A 196 1.75 11.93 16.66
N VAL A 197 0.54 12.01 17.22
CA VAL A 197 0.04 13.24 17.83
C VAL A 197 0.73 13.43 19.17
N GLU A 198 1.69 14.35 19.21
CA GLU A 198 2.37 14.75 20.45
C GLU A 198 1.50 15.75 21.21
N ALA A 199 0.84 15.27 22.25
CA ALA A 199 0.06 16.08 23.18
C ALA A 199 0.02 15.40 24.56
N ASP A 200 -0.35 16.17 25.58
CA ASP A 200 -0.56 15.62 26.91
C ASP A 200 -1.68 14.57 26.92
N MET A 201 -1.56 13.58 27.79
CA MET A 201 -2.54 12.49 27.91
C MET A 201 -3.97 13.00 28.10
N ALA A 202 -4.16 14.07 28.90
CA ALA A 202 -5.47 14.67 29.09
C ALA A 202 -6.05 15.28 27.80
N ALA A 203 -5.21 15.89 26.95
CA ALA A 203 -5.64 16.43 25.68
C ALA A 203 -5.98 15.31 24.67
N LEU A 204 -5.21 14.23 24.65
CA LEU A 204 -5.51 13.05 23.83
C LEU A 204 -6.82 12.39 24.26
N GLU A 205 -7.05 12.25 25.56
CA GLU A 205 -8.32 11.73 26.08
C GLU A 205 -9.51 12.64 25.76
N ALA A 206 -9.35 13.96 25.82
CA ALA A 206 -10.39 14.90 25.44
C ALA A 206 -10.80 14.73 23.96
N LYS A 207 -9.84 14.48 23.07
CA LYS A 207 -10.10 14.17 21.65
C LYS A 207 -10.86 12.87 21.48
N VAL A 208 -10.48 11.82 22.22
CA VAL A 208 -11.22 10.54 22.25
C VAL A 208 -12.63 10.74 22.79
N ALA A 209 -12.80 11.54 23.85
CA ALA A 209 -14.10 11.85 24.44
C ALA A 209 -15.00 12.63 23.47
N ALA A 210 -14.46 13.55 22.68
CA ALA A 210 -15.21 14.28 21.67
C ALA A 210 -15.81 13.32 20.63
N VAL A 211 -15.04 12.36 20.11
CA VAL A 211 -15.55 11.33 19.19
C VAL A 211 -16.54 10.38 19.88
N CYS A 212 -16.36 10.12 21.17
CA CYS A 212 -17.33 9.36 21.95
C CYS A 212 -18.72 10.03 22.05
N GLU A 213 -18.76 11.37 22.05
CA GLU A 213 -20.01 12.15 21.99
C GLU A 213 -20.59 12.18 20.57
N THR A 214 -19.77 12.29 19.52
CA THR A 214 -20.29 12.26 18.13
C THR A 214 -20.97 10.92 17.81
N MET A 215 -20.41 9.81 18.28
CA MET A 215 -20.98 8.47 18.08
C MET A 215 -21.95 8.04 19.19
N LYS A 216 -22.47 8.96 20.01
CA LYS A 216 -23.34 8.63 21.16
C LYS A 216 -24.66 7.96 20.78
N VAL A 217 -25.14 8.22 19.57
CA VAL A 217 -26.37 7.61 19.03
C VAL A 217 -26.22 6.09 18.89
N ASP A 218 -25.02 5.61 18.57
CA ASP A 218 -24.74 4.18 18.46
C ASP A 218 -24.43 3.57 19.82
N ARG A 219 -25.22 2.57 20.22
CA ARG A 219 -24.93 1.76 21.41
C ARG A 219 -23.61 1.00 21.25
N MET A 220 -23.32 0.50 20.05
CA MET A 220 -22.12 -0.26 19.73
C MET A 220 -21.26 0.53 18.74
N LYS A 221 -20.27 1.23 19.28
CA LYS A 221 -19.41 2.14 18.51
C LYS A 221 -18.32 1.35 17.80
N SER A 222 -18.46 1.18 16.49
CA SER A 222 -17.48 0.47 15.65
C SER A 222 -16.09 1.08 15.80
N ARG A 223 -15.10 0.27 16.20
CA ARG A 223 -13.71 0.73 16.39
C ARG A 223 -13.09 1.25 15.10
N VAL A 224 -13.46 0.68 13.95
CA VAL A 224 -12.97 1.12 12.63
C VAL A 224 -13.47 2.53 12.31
N THR A 225 -14.77 2.78 12.49
CA THR A 225 -15.38 4.10 12.29
C THR A 225 -14.83 5.11 13.31
N PHE A 226 -14.64 4.68 14.56
CA PHE A 226 -14.05 5.52 15.60
C PHE A 226 -12.64 5.99 15.24
N TYR A 227 -11.78 5.09 14.74
CA TYR A 227 -10.41 5.41 14.36
C TYR A 227 -10.35 6.32 13.12
N TYR A 228 -11.29 6.14 12.20
CA TYR A 228 -11.46 7.02 11.05
C TYR A 228 -11.80 8.45 11.46
N LEU A 229 -12.78 8.63 12.36
CA LEU A 229 -13.19 9.94 12.84
C LEU A 229 -12.07 10.64 13.62
N LEU A 230 -11.33 9.91 14.45
CA LEU A 230 -10.14 10.47 15.11
C LEU A 230 -9.10 10.94 14.09
N ALA A 231 -8.77 10.10 13.10
CA ALA A 231 -7.80 10.48 12.08
C ALA A 231 -8.29 11.65 11.22
N LYS A 232 -9.59 11.76 10.96
CA LYS A 232 -10.20 12.88 10.25
C LYS A 232 -10.09 14.19 11.05
N ASN A 233 -10.44 14.16 12.33
CA ASN A 233 -10.38 15.34 13.20
C ASN A 233 -8.95 15.88 13.34
N GLU A 234 -7.95 15.00 13.34
CA GLU A 234 -6.53 15.37 13.40
C GLU A 234 -5.93 15.72 12.03
N GLY A 235 -6.67 15.55 10.92
CA GLY A 235 -6.14 15.73 9.57
C GLY A 235 -5.09 14.70 9.16
N ALA A 236 -4.96 13.59 9.89
CA ALA A 236 -3.89 12.59 9.74
C ALA A 236 -4.27 11.42 8.80
N LEU A 237 -5.30 11.57 7.96
CA LEU A 237 -5.76 10.54 7.02
C LEU A 237 -4.68 10.12 6.00
N GLY A 238 -3.71 11.00 5.72
CA GLY A 238 -2.55 10.71 4.88
C GLY A 238 -1.52 9.76 5.53
N THR A 239 -1.48 9.71 6.86
CA THR A 239 -0.50 8.94 7.65
C THR A 239 -0.91 7.48 7.88
N LEU A 240 -2.17 7.14 7.58
CA LEU A 240 -2.74 5.79 7.71
C LEU A 240 -2.06 4.74 6.84
#